data_AF-A0A4Y2R8P6-F1
#
_entry.id   AF-A0A4Y2R8P6-F1
#
_cell.length_a   1.000
_cell.length_b   1.000
_cell.length_c   1.000
_cell.angle_alpha   90.00
_cell.angle_beta   90.00
_cell.angle_gamma   90.00
#
_symmetry.space_group_name_H-M   'P 1'
#
loop_
_entity.id
_entity.type
_entity.pdbx_description
1 polymer ?
#
loop_
_entity_poly.entity_id
_entity_poly.type
_entity_poly.pdbx_seq_one_letter_code
_entity_poly.pdbx_strand_id
1 'polypeptide(L)'
;MGRPKTFIPCYVCFKEFGSKSLTIHEPRCLERWRASNKSLPAEKRTPTPVKPADWNTSQDSVCSHCRTSVPADKKSDHTSVCSAKKKLRSNNNSPDPKTS
;
A
#
# COMPACT_ATOMS: atom_id res chain seq x y z
N MET A 1 -7.87 9.48 -24.28
CA MET A 1 -6.86 10.17 -23.44
C MET A 1 -6.35 9.20 -22.38
N GLY A 2 -5.03 9.04 -22.22
CA GLY A 2 -4.45 8.14 -21.20
C GLY A 2 -4.62 8.72 -19.79
N ARG A 3 -4.94 7.88 -18.80
CA ARG A 3 -4.99 8.29 -17.39
C ARG A 3 -3.59 8.76 -16.94
N PRO A 4 -3.47 9.89 -16.23
CA PRO A 4 -2.19 10.32 -15.70
C PRO A 4 -1.65 9.26 -14.72
N LYS A 5 -0.40 8.83 -14.94
CA LYS A 5 0.28 7.95 -13.98
C LYS A 5 0.68 8.81 -12.79
N THR A 6 0.12 8.52 -11.63
CA THR A 6 0.53 9.15 -10.38
C THR A 6 1.87 8.57 -9.96
N PHE A 7 2.91 9.42 -9.94
CA PHE A 7 4.19 9.10 -9.34
C PHE A 7 4.22 9.65 -7.92
N ILE A 8 4.76 8.85 -6.99
CA ILE A 8 4.84 9.17 -5.58
C ILE A 8 6.32 9.08 -5.18
N PRO A 9 6.90 10.11 -4.54
CA PRO A 9 8.27 10.05 -4.05
C PRO A 9 8.40 9.00 -2.93
N CYS A 10 9.59 8.46 -2.70
CA CYS A 10 9.90 7.63 -1.54
C CYS A 10 10.29 8.51 -0.34
N TYR A 11 9.80 8.25 0.88
CA TYR A 11 10.10 9.10 2.05
C TYR A 11 11.54 8.97 2.55
N VAL A 12 12.25 7.92 2.11
CA VAL A 12 13.64 7.64 2.50
C VAL A 12 14.63 8.27 1.52
N CYS A 13 14.40 8.14 0.21
CA CYS A 13 15.34 8.58 -0.83
C CYS A 13 14.79 9.65 -1.78
N PHE A 14 13.54 10.09 -1.59
CA PHE A 14 12.83 11.11 -2.37
C PHE A 14 12.75 10.88 -3.88
N LYS A 15 13.07 9.67 -4.35
CA LYS A 15 12.94 9.28 -5.76
C LYS A 15 11.50 8.90 -6.08
N GLU A 16 11.05 9.23 -7.28
CA GLU A 16 9.69 8.99 -7.75
C GLU A 16 9.46 7.55 -8.21
N PHE A 17 8.37 6.94 -7.75
CA PHE A 17 7.96 5.60 -8.13
C PHE A 17 6.46 5.56 -8.41
N GLY A 18 6.01 4.64 -9.26
CA GLY A 18 4.59 4.34 -9.36
C GLY A 18 4.09 3.65 -8.09
N SER A 19 2.81 3.81 -7.74
CA SER A 19 2.25 3.31 -6.46
C SER A 19 2.56 1.83 -6.19
N LYS A 20 2.45 0.97 -7.21
CA LYS A 20 2.78 -0.48 -7.09
C LYS A 20 4.27 -0.76 -6.93
N SER A 21 5.12 0.05 -7.55
CA SER A 21 6.57 -0.09 -7.44
C SER A 21 7.06 0.45 -6.10
N LEU A 22 6.41 1.49 -5.57
CA LEU A 22 6.75 2.09 -4.29
C LEU A 22 6.59 1.09 -3.12
N THR A 23 5.50 0.32 -3.10
CA THR A 23 5.26 -0.71 -2.05
C THR A 23 6.36 -1.77 -2.00
N ILE A 24 7.01 -2.07 -3.13
CA ILE A 24 8.14 -3.01 -3.22
C ILE A 24 9.47 -2.30 -2.93
N HIS A 25 9.59 -1.05 -3.37
CA HIS A 25 10.79 -0.24 -3.21
C HIS A 25 11.06 0.15 -1.75
N GLU A 26 10.05 0.65 -1.04
CA GLU A 26 10.18 1.18 0.33
C GLU A 26 10.89 0.23 1.32
N PRO A 27 10.50 -1.05 1.46
CA PRO A 27 11.18 -1.95 2.40
C PRO A 27 12.65 -2.15 2.02
N ARG A 28 12.94 -2.31 0.72
CA ARG A 28 14.31 -2.48 0.21
C ARG A 28 15.15 -1.22 0.36
N CYS A 29 14.54 -0.05 0.21
CA CYS A 29 15.21 1.24 0.39
C CYS A 29 15.57 1.46 1.86
N LEU A 30 14.64 1.19 2.77
CA LEU A 30 14.85 1.32 4.20
C LEU A 30 15.94 0.37 4.71
N GLU A 31 16.00 -0.87 4.22
CA GLU A 31 17.06 -1.82 4.57
C GLU A 31 18.44 -1.30 4.15
N ARG A 32 18.58 -0.82 2.91
CA ARG A 32 19.85 -0.24 2.42
C ARG A 32 20.24 1.00 3.22
N TRP A 33 19.26 1.85 3.55
CA TRP A 33 19.48 3.01 4.40
C TRP A 33 19.98 2.61 5.79
N ARG A 34 19.36 1.60 6.44
CA ARG A 34 19.80 1.09 7.75
C ARG A 34 21.22 0.55 7.73
N ALA A 35 21.57 -0.21 6.69
CA ALA A 35 22.93 -0.74 6.52
C ALA A 35 23.96 0.39 6.37
N SER A 36 23.66 1.38 5.52
CA SER A 36 24.50 2.57 5.35
C SER A 36 24.63 3.35 6.66
N ASN A 37 23.52 3.59 7.36
CA ASN A 37 23.51 4.34 8.62
C ASN A 37 24.24 3.61 9.75
N LYS A 38 24.21 2.26 9.80
CA LYS A 38 24.97 1.46 10.77
C LYS A 38 26.49 1.60 10.54
N SER A 39 26.91 1.70 9.28
CA SER A 39 28.32 1.90 8.91
C SER A 39 28.84 3.32 9.18
N LEU A 40 27.95 4.30 9.41
CA LEU A 40 28.36 5.66 9.79
C LEU A 40 28.84 5.70 11.25
N PRO A 41 29.82 6.56 11.59
CA PRO A 41 30.19 6.83 12.98
C PRO A 41 28.99 7.39 13.75
N ALA A 42 28.95 7.17 15.07
CA ALA A 42 27.79 7.46 15.92
C ALA A 42 27.28 8.90 15.75
N GLU A 43 28.19 9.86 15.60
CA GLU A 43 27.89 11.29 15.44
C GLU A 43 27.20 11.64 14.11
N LYS A 44 27.31 10.77 13.10
CA LYS A 44 26.70 10.95 11.77
C LYS A 44 25.50 10.02 11.55
N ARG A 45 25.14 9.20 12.53
CA ARG A 45 23.97 8.33 12.42
C ARG A 45 22.72 9.18 12.48
N THR A 46 21.91 9.06 11.45
CA THR A 46 20.59 9.70 11.39
C THR A 46 19.54 8.79 12.03
N PRO A 47 18.51 9.35 12.68
CA PRO A 47 17.41 8.54 13.19
C PRO A 47 16.67 7.86 12.04
N THR A 48 16.06 6.70 12.32
CA THR A 48 15.31 5.96 11.28
C THR A 48 14.20 6.84 10.72
N PRO A 49 14.13 7.04 9.38
CA PRO A 49 13.06 7.81 8.78
C PRO A 49 11.72 7.15 9.14
N VAL A 50 10.85 7.93 9.76
CA VAL A 50 9.51 7.49 10.18
C VAL A 50 8.58 7.70 9.00
N LYS A 51 7.88 6.64 8.57
CA LYS A 51 6.83 6.77 7.56
C LYS A 51 5.66 7.57 8.18
N PRO A 52 5.25 8.70 7.58
CA PRO A 52 4.05 9.41 8.02
C PRO A 52 2.81 8.52 7.92
N ALA A 53 1.86 8.61 8.85
CA ALA A 53 0.64 7.81 8.82
C ALA A 53 -0.16 7.99 7.51
N ASP A 54 -0.12 9.20 6.96
CA ASP A 54 -0.84 9.59 5.76
C ASP A 54 -0.09 9.24 4.46
N TRP A 55 1.15 8.78 4.56
CA TRP A 55 2.10 8.63 3.45
C TRP A 55 1.67 7.60 2.39
N ASN A 56 0.83 6.65 2.80
CA ASN A 56 0.16 5.76 1.88
C ASN A 56 -1.12 5.30 2.55
N THR A 57 -2.07 6.23 2.74
CA THR A 57 -3.44 5.85 3.07
C THR A 57 -3.84 4.79 2.06
N SER A 58 -4.22 3.62 2.57
CA SER A 58 -4.82 2.54 1.79
C SER A 58 -5.79 3.16 0.79
N GLN A 59 -5.33 3.34 -0.44
CA GLN A 59 -6.20 3.61 -1.57
C GLN A 59 -6.93 2.31 -1.93
N ASP A 60 -6.88 1.28 -1.09
CA ASP A 60 -7.88 0.24 -1.08
C ASP A 60 -9.05 0.71 -0.19
N SER A 61 -10.20 0.86 -0.80
CA SER A 61 -11.46 0.95 -0.07
C SER A 61 -11.97 -0.47 0.12
N VAL A 62 -12.15 -0.88 1.37
CA VAL A 62 -12.85 -2.14 1.67
C VAL A 62 -14.30 -2.00 1.21
N CYS A 63 -14.73 -2.91 0.35
CA CYS A 63 -16.11 -2.93 -0.11
C CYS A 63 -17.05 -3.34 1.04
N SER A 64 -18.02 -2.49 1.41
CA SER A 64 -19.01 -2.80 2.45
C SER A 64 -19.87 -4.03 2.14
N HIS A 65 -19.88 -4.47 0.88
CA HIS A 65 -20.68 -5.60 0.43
C HIS A 65 -19.96 -6.93 0.64
N CYS A 66 -18.72 -7.07 0.17
CA CYS A 66 -17.99 -8.34 0.21
C CYS A 66 -16.71 -8.28 1.06
N ARG A 67 -16.45 -7.16 1.75
CA ARG A 67 -15.23 -6.87 2.53
C ARG A 67 -13.91 -7.05 1.76
N THR A 68 -13.97 -7.11 0.44
CA THR A 68 -12.78 -7.18 -0.41
C THR A 68 -12.13 -5.80 -0.51
N SER A 69 -10.82 -5.76 -0.32
CA SER A 69 -9.97 -4.61 -0.61
C SER A 69 -9.96 -4.31 -2.11
N VAL A 70 -10.50 -3.16 -2.50
CA VAL A 70 -10.53 -2.72 -3.90
C VAL A 70 -9.91 -1.33 -4.05
N PRO A 71 -9.11 -1.08 -5.09
CA PRO A 71 -8.57 0.26 -5.35
C PRO A 71 -9.69 1.31 -5.38
N ALA A 72 -9.46 2.48 -4.80
CA ALA A 72 -10.44 3.55 -4.64
C ALA A 72 -11.01 3.97 -6.00
N ASP A 73 -10.16 4.03 -7.03
CA ASP A 73 -10.53 4.35 -8.42
C ASP A 73 -11.48 3.32 -9.05
N LYS A 74 -11.51 2.09 -8.49
CA LYS A 74 -12.34 0.97 -8.94
C LYS A 74 -13.46 0.62 -7.96
N LYS A 75 -13.58 1.36 -6.85
CA LYS A 75 -14.62 1.13 -5.83
C LYS A 75 -16.01 1.17 -6.44
N SER A 76 -16.32 2.21 -7.23
CA SER A 76 -17.65 2.40 -7.84
C SER A 76 -18.02 1.23 -8.77
N ASP A 77 -17.13 0.90 -9.71
CA ASP A 77 -17.30 -0.19 -10.67
C ASP A 77 -17.49 -1.54 -9.95
N HIS A 78 -16.65 -1.81 -8.96
CA HIS A 78 -16.78 -2.97 -8.11
C HIS A 78 -18.12 -2.99 -7.34
N THR A 79 -18.53 -1.88 -6.70
CA THR A 79 -19.76 -1.84 -5.91
C THR A 79 -21.01 -2.05 -6.75
N SER A 80 -21.04 -1.57 -7.99
CA SER A 80 -22.16 -1.79 -8.92
C SER A 80 -22.37 -3.29 -9.18
N VAL A 81 -21.29 -4.00 -9.54
CA VAL A 81 -21.33 -5.45 -9.80
C VAL A 81 -21.50 -6.26 -8.51
N CYS A 82 -20.88 -5.83 -7.41
CA CYS A 82 -20.87 -6.55 -6.14
C CYS A 82 -22.24 -6.48 -5.43
N SER A 83 -22.92 -5.33 -5.48
CA SER A 83 -24.27 -5.18 -4.93
C SER A 83 -25.28 -6.07 -5.67
N ALA A 84 -25.14 -6.20 -6.99
CA ALA A 84 -25.98 -7.09 -7.80
C ALA A 84 -25.72 -8.59 -7.52
N LYS A 85 -24.47 -8.98 -7.25
CA LYS A 85 -24.08 -10.39 -7.00
C LYS A 85 -24.31 -10.88 -5.56
N LYS A 86 -24.61 -10.00 -4.60
CA LYS A 86 -24.92 -10.38 -3.21
C LYS A 86 -26.12 -11.34 -3.07
N LYS A 87 -27.02 -11.39 -4.04
CA LYS A 87 -28.22 -12.24 -3.99
C LYS A 87 -27.90 -13.75 -3.95
N LEU A 88 -26.69 -14.18 -4.31
CA LEU A 88 -26.35 -15.61 -4.48
C LEU A 88 -25.30 -16.16 -3.51
N ARG A 89 -24.70 -15.35 -2.63
CA ARG A 89 -23.47 -15.74 -1.91
C ARG A 89 -23.58 -15.59 -0.40
N SER A 90 -24.73 -15.92 0.17
CA SER A 90 -24.94 -15.92 1.64
C SER A 90 -24.22 -17.04 2.38
N ASN A 91 -23.74 -18.10 1.72
CA ASN A 91 -23.21 -19.25 2.45
C ASN A 91 -21.82 -19.63 1.95
N ASN A 92 -20.77 -18.94 2.41
CA ASN A 92 -19.47 -19.57 2.68
C ASN A 92 -18.59 -18.60 3.48
N ASN A 93 -18.75 -18.68 4.80
CA ASN A 93 -17.69 -18.36 5.75
C ASN A 93 -16.48 -19.27 5.43
N SER A 94 -15.28 -18.70 5.32
CA SER A 94 -14.08 -19.34 5.88
C SER A 94 -12.94 -18.32 6.01
N PRO A 95 -12.16 -18.37 7.11
CA PRO A 95 -11.24 -17.32 7.53
C PRO A 95 -9.85 -17.42 6.89
N ASP A 96 -9.12 -16.31 6.95
CA ASP A 96 -7.66 -16.15 6.81
C ASP A 96 -6.82 -17.37 7.20
N PRO A 97 -5.67 -17.60 6.52
CA PRO A 97 -4.48 -18.09 7.18
C PRO A 97 -3.51 -16.93 7.45
N LYS A 98 -3.51 -16.57 8.73
CA LYS A 98 -2.40 -16.07 9.57
C LYS A 98 -1.01 -15.95 8.94
N THR A 99 -0.40 -14.79 9.24
CA THR A 99 1.00 -14.64 9.66
C THR A 99 1.52 -15.83 10.47
N SER A 100 2.62 -16.45 10.01
CA SER A 100 3.74 -16.88 10.86
C SER A 100 4.98 -17.20 10.06
#